data_AF-A0A329SW60-F1
#
_entry.id   AF-A0A329SW60-F1
#
_cell.length_a   1.000
_cell.length_b   1.000
_cell.length_c   1.000
_cell.angle_alpha   90.00
_cell.angle_beta   90.00
_cell.angle_gamma   90.00
#
_symmetry.space_group_name_H-M   'P 1'
#
loop_
_entity.id
_entity.type
_entity.pdbx_description
1 polymer ?
#
loop_
_entity_poly.entity_id
_entity_poly.type
_entity_poly.pdbx_seq_one_letter_code
_entity_poly.pdbx_strand_id
1 'polypeptide(L)' 'MADGRLVRCAKEVFLDLELVAIAGSASMWSVSCVILEGDDDEFLLGRDALKTLGIDVQDQLAQLAGSSF' A
#
# COMPACT_ATOMS: atom_id res chain seq x y z
N MET A 1 9.53 7.58 -3.34
CA MET A 1 9.13 8.40 -2.18
C MET A 1 9.10 7.58 -0.89
N ALA A 2 9.98 7.89 0.08
CA ALA A 2 9.98 7.38 1.47
C ALA A 2 10.94 8.22 2.35
N ASP A 3 11.13 9.48 1.97
CA ASP A 3 12.11 10.44 2.53
C ASP A 3 11.54 11.26 3.70
N GLY A 4 10.31 10.95 4.13
CA GLY A 4 9.61 11.68 5.19
C GLY A 4 8.98 12.99 4.72
N ARG A 5 9.00 13.30 3.42
CA ARG A 5 8.37 14.51 2.89
C ARG A 5 6.85 14.46 3.03
N LEU A 6 6.26 15.58 3.42
CA LEU A 6 4.80 15.76 3.39
C LEU A 6 4.30 15.81 1.94
N VAL A 7 3.36 14.92 1.62
CA VAL A 7 2.71 14.87 0.31
C VAL A 7 1.26 15.29 0.47
N ARG A 8 0.81 16.23 -0.35
CA ARG A 8 -0.58 16.68 -0.36
C ARG A 8 -1.38 15.72 -1.24
N CYS A 9 -2.47 15.18 -0.70
CA CYS A 9 -3.46 14.47 -1.51
C CYS A 9 -4.21 15.49 -2.39
N ALA A 10 -4.14 15.32 -3.71
CA ALA A 10 -4.85 16.17 -4.66
C ALA A 10 -6.27 15.66 -4.92
N LYS A 11 -6.44 14.35 -5.00
CA LYS A 11 -7.71 13.70 -5.33
C LYS A 11 -7.77 12.30 -4.74
N GLU A 12 -8.97 11.91 -4.31
CA GLU A 12 -9.31 10.55 -3.92
C GLU A 12 -10.26 9.95 -4.97
N VAL A 13 -10.04 8.69 -5.33
CA VAL A 13 -10.86 7.93 -6.26
C VAL A 13 -11.06 6.50 -5.74
N PHE A 14 -12.18 5.89 -6.09
CA PHE A 14 -12.45 4.48 -5.80
C PHE A 14 -12.20 3.66 -7.04
N LEU A 15 -11.36 2.63 -6.93
CA LEU A 15 -10.97 1.76 -8.03
C LEU A 15 -11.21 0.29 -7.67
N ASP A 16 -11.61 -0.49 -8.65
CA ASP A 16 -11.53 -1.94 -8.58
C ASP A 16 -10.14 -2.36 -9.05
N LEU A 17 -9.43 -3.14 -8.23
CA LEU A 17 -8.04 -3.52 -8.47
C LEU A 17 -7.93 -5.04 -8.61
N GLU A 18 -7.17 -5.47 -9.61
CA GLU A 18 -6.69 -6.85 -9.71
C GLU A 18 -5.17 -6.85 -9.55
N LEU A 19 -4.71 -7.41 -8.44
CA LEU A 19 -3.29 -7.52 -8.13
C LEU A 19 -2.80 -8.90 -8.56
N VAL A 20 -1.78 -8.96 -9.41
CA VAL A 20 -1.19 -10.21 -9.88
C VAL A 20 0.16 -10.41 -9.20
N ALA A 21 0.28 -11.48 -8.42
CA ALA A 21 1.51 -11.88 -7.75
C ALA A 21 1.90 -13.31 -8.12
N ILE A 22 3.13 -13.71 -7.77
CA ILE A 22 3.62 -15.09 -8.00
C ILE A 22 2.71 -16.12 -7.31
N ALA A 23 2.15 -15.78 -6.14
CA ALA A 23 1.27 -16.65 -5.37
C ALA A 23 -0.17 -16.74 -5.95
N GLY A 24 -0.54 -15.88 -6.89
CA GLY A 24 -1.88 -15.81 -7.47
C GLY A 24 -2.37 -14.37 -7.67
N SER A 25 -3.60 -14.23 -8.16
CA SER A 25 -4.27 -12.94 -8.26
C SER A 25 -5.18 -12.66 -7.06
N ALA A 26 -5.31 -11.39 -6.71
CA ALA A 26 -6.24 -10.91 -5.69
C ALA A 26 -7.10 -9.78 -6.26
N SER A 27 -8.41 -9.96 -6.22
CA SER A 27 -9.38 -8.95 -6.63
C SER A 27 -9.83 -8.15 -5.42
N MET A 28 -9.84 -6.83 -5.58
CA MET A 28 -10.28 -5.88 -4.57
C MET A 28 -11.29 -4.93 -5.20
N TRP A 29 -12.38 -4.65 -4.48
CA TRP A 29 -13.48 -3.84 -4.99
C TRP A 29 -13.56 -2.53 -4.22
N SER A 30 -13.80 -1.43 -4.95
CA SER A 30 -14.00 -0.10 -4.38
C SER A 30 -12.90 0.32 -3.40
N VAL A 31 -11.64 0.15 -3.80
CA VAL A 31 -10.46 0.55 -3.02
C VAL A 31 -10.28 2.06 -3.12
N SER A 32 -10.22 2.75 -1.98
CA SER A 32 -9.84 4.17 -1.95
C SER A 32 -8.37 4.32 -2.34
N CYS A 33 -8.13 5.09 -3.39
CA CYS A 33 -6.81 5.41 -3.91
C CYS A 33 -6.63 6.93 -3.94
N VAL A 34 -5.44 7.39 -3.55
CA VAL A 34 -5.07 8.81 -3.57
C VAL A 34 -4.12 9.09 -4.73
N ILE A 35 -4.41 10.13 -5.50
CA ILE A 35 -3.52 10.61 -6.56
C ILE A 35 -2.56 11.60 -5.93
N LEU A 36 -1.27 11.28 -6.02
CA LEU A 36 -0.17 12.09 -5.54
C LEU A 36 0.52 12.73 -6.75
N GLU A 37 0.83 14.02 -6.65
CA GLU A 37 1.65 14.70 -7.66
C GLU A 37 3.12 14.33 -7.44
N GLY A 38 3.76 13.80 -8.48
CA GLY A 38 5.16 13.38 -8.49
C GLY A 38 5.59 12.95 -9.88
N ASP A 39 6.90 12.76 -10.08
CA ASP A 39 7.49 12.32 -11.36
C ASP A 39 7.55 10.79 -11.49
N ASP A 40 7.14 10.06 -10.45
CA ASP A 40 7.21 8.61 -10.39
C ASP A 40 5.88 8.00 -10.90
N ASP A 41 5.94 7.14 -11.93
CA ASP A 41 4.80 6.37 -12.47
C ASP A 41 4.53 5.08 -11.66
N GLU A 42 4.69 5.14 -10.34
CA GLU A 42 4.53 3.98 -9.45
C GLU A 42 3.16 3.91 -8.77
N PHE A 43 2.62 2.70 -8.63
CA PHE A 43 1.41 2.43 -7.86
C PHE A 43 1.77 1.94 -6.45
N LEU A 44 1.49 2.78 -5.44
CA LEU A 44 1.79 2.45 -4.04
C LEU A 44 0.63 1.71 -3.38
N LEU A 45 0.90 0.48 -2.92
CA LEU A 45 -0.06 -0.30 -2.15
C LEU A 45 -0.01 0.08 -0.67
N GLY A 46 -1.13 0.56 -0.15
CA GLY A 46 -1.31 0.79 1.27
C GLY A 46 -1.35 -0.51 2.07
N ARG A 47 -1.20 -0.38 3.40
CA ARG A 47 -1.23 -1.50 4.35
C ARG A 47 -2.46 -2.40 4.18
N ASP A 48 -3.63 -1.80 3.98
CA ASP A 48 -4.87 -2.56 3.96
C ASP A 48 -4.95 -3.45 2.70
N ALA A 49 -4.42 -2.98 1.56
CA ALA A 49 -4.26 -3.78 0.35
C ALA A 49 -3.24 -4.91 0.53
N LEU A 50 -2.11 -4.64 1.19
CA LEU A 50 -1.11 -5.66 1.51
C LEU A 50 -1.68 -6.74 2.44
N LYS A 51 -2.50 -6.37 3.44
CA LYS A 51 -3.19 -7.34 4.29
C LYS A 51 -4.15 -8.23 3.50
N THR A 52 -4.83 -7.72 2.47
CA THR A 52 -5.65 -8.55 1.56
C THR A 52 -4.81 -9.59 0.81
N LEU A 53 -3.54 -9.31 0.54
CA LEU A 53 -2.58 -10.28 -0.02
C LEU A 53 -2.02 -11.26 1.03
N GLY A 54 -2.47 -11.19 2.29
CA GLY A 54 -1.93 -12.00 3.38
C GLY A 54 -0.58 -11.50 3.90
N ILE A 55 -0.18 -10.27 3.54
CA ILE A 55 1.08 -9.67 3.98
C ILE A 55 0.80 -8.77 5.19
N ASP A 56 1.14 -9.24 6.40
CA ASP A 56 1.15 -8.38 7.58
C ASP A 56 2.51 -7.71 7.77
N VAL A 57 2.56 -6.42 7.45
CA VAL A 57 3.77 -5.59 7.54
C VAL A 57 4.02 -5.11 8.98
N GLN A 58 3.01 -5.09 9.86
CA GLN A 58 3.17 -4.56 11.22
C GLN A 58 4.05 -5.48 12.08
N ASP A 59 3.79 -6.79 12.06
CA ASP A 59 4.59 -7.76 12.80
C ASP A 59 6.04 -7.81 12.29
N GLN A 60 6.24 -7.59 10.98
CA GLN A 60 7.57 -7.52 10.38
C GLN A 60 8.30 -6.23 10.78
N LEU A 61 7.61 -5.08 10.76
CA LEU A 61 8.18 -3.81 11.21
C LEU A 61 8.46 -3.80 12.72
N ALA A 62 7.61 -4.42 13.54
CA ALA A 62 7.81 -4.55 14.98
C ALA A 62 9.07 -5.37 15.30
N GLN A 63 9.33 -6.45 14.55
CA GLN A 63 10.58 -7.21 14.67
C GLN A 63 11.82 -6.36 14.33
N LEU A 64 11.73 -5.51 13.31
CA LEU A 64 12.82 -4.59 12.93
C LEU A 64 13.03 -3.48 13.96
N ALA A 65 11.96 -3.04 14.63
CA ALA A 65 12.01 -2.02 15.68
C ALA A 65 12.59 -2.53 17.02
N GLY A 66 12.93 -3.83 17.11
CA GLY A 66 13.52 -4.43 18.31
C GLY A 66 12.55 -4.58 19.48
N SER A 67 11.23 -4.43 19.25
CA SER A 67 10.22 -4.70 20.27
C SER A 67 10.03 -6.20 20.43
N SER A 68 10.96 -6.83 21.14
CA SER A 68 10.76 -8.11 21.82
C SER A 68 9.99 -7.82 23.11
N PHE A 69 8.76 -8.31 23.23
CA PHE A 69 8.13 -8.52 24.54
C PHE A 69 8.19 -10.00 24.89
#